data_AF-A0A2V5VA62-F1
#
_entry.id   AF-A0A2V5VA62-F1
#
_cell.length_a   1.000
_cell.length_b   1.000
_cell.length_c   1.000
_cell.angle_alpha   90.00
_cell.angle_beta   90.00
_cell.angle_gamma   90.00
#
_symmetry.space_group_name_H-M   'P 1'
#
loop_
_entity.id
_entity.type
_entity.pdbx_description
1 polymer ?
#
loop_
_entity_poly.entity_id
_entity_poly.type
_entity_poly.pdbx_seq_one_letter_code
_entity_poly.pdbx_strand_id
1 'polypeptide(L)'
;MDRLEKIVEQMESGKLPLEDLIVRYEEGMNLVKICQERLAYAEQKIEIIARNSAGETVVKDFEPTLEPAAPAKVIDESESTNDEISLF
;
A
#
# COMPACT_ATOMS: atom_id res chain seq x y z
N MET A 1 20.07 -3.47 -6.04
CA MET A 1 19.45 -4.63 -6.72
C MET A 1 20.35 -5.86 -6.61
N ASP A 2 21.66 -5.62 -6.47
CA ASP A 2 22.77 -6.58 -6.42
C ASP A 2 22.58 -7.75 -5.43
N ARG A 3 21.80 -7.56 -4.36
CA ARG A 3 21.49 -8.64 -3.42
C ARG A 3 20.50 -9.65 -3.98
N LEU A 4 19.44 -9.18 -4.65
CA LEU A 4 18.44 -10.05 -5.27
C LEU A 4 19.07 -10.84 -6.42
N GLU A 5 19.90 -10.20 -7.24
CA GLU A 5 20.66 -10.86 -8.32
C GLU A 5 21.57 -11.97 -7.79
N LYS A 6 22.33 -11.71 -6.72
CA LYS A 6 23.16 -12.74 -6.08
C LYS A 6 22.34 -13.90 -5.50
N ILE A 7 21.15 -13.63 -4.97
CA ILE A 7 20.26 -14.68 -4.46
C ILE A 7 19.77 -15.55 -5.62
N VAL A 8 19.37 -14.94 -6.73
CA VAL A 8 18.94 -15.65 -7.94
C VAL A 8 20.08 -16.51 -8.50
N GLU A 9 21.28 -15.95 -8.67
CA GLU A 9 22.46 -16.73 -9.12
C GLU A 9 22.75 -17.92 -8.20
N GLN A 10 22.64 -17.73 -6.88
CA GLN A 10 22.84 -18.80 -5.91
C GLN A 10 21.78 -19.90 -6.10
N MET A 11 20.50 -19.53 -6.19
CA MET A 11 19.40 -20.47 -6.37
C MET A 11 19.48 -21.24 -7.70
N GLU A 12 19.87 -20.56 -8.79
CA GLU A 12 20.03 -21.16 -10.12
C GLU A 12 21.24 -22.10 -10.21
N SER A 13 22.25 -21.92 -9.35
CA SER A 13 23.42 -22.80 -9.33
C SER A 13 23.09 -24.25 -8.97
N GLY A 14 21.94 -24.51 -8.34
CA GLY A 14 21.47 -25.85 -7.95
C GLY A 14 22.31 -26.54 -6.87
N LYS A 15 23.27 -25.83 -6.25
CA LYS A 15 24.20 -26.38 -5.26
C LYS A 15 23.76 -26.18 -3.81
N LEU A 16 22.64 -25.48 -3.58
CA LEU A 16 22.14 -25.24 -2.23
C LEU A 16 21.30 -26.41 -1.72
N PRO A 17 21.46 -26.80 -0.45
CA PRO A 17 20.54 -27.72 0.21
C PRO A 17 19.14 -27.08 0.29
N LEU A 18 18.13 -27.93 0.47
CA LEU A 18 16.73 -27.51 0.44
C LEU A 18 16.40 -26.47 1.51
N GLU A 19 16.92 -26.63 2.73
CA GLU A 19 16.73 -25.66 3.81
C GLU A 19 17.25 -24.28 3.42
N ASP A 20 18.44 -24.21 2.80
CA ASP A 20 19.01 -22.94 2.39
C ASP A 20 18.23 -22.32 1.21
N LEU A 21 17.71 -23.13 0.29
CA LEU A 21 16.85 -22.65 -0.81
C LEU A 21 15.61 -21.94 -0.29
N ILE A 22 14.98 -22.48 0.76
CA ILE A 22 13.79 -21.88 1.39
C ILE A 22 14.15 -20.51 1.99
N VAL A 23 15.24 -20.44 2.75
CA VAL A 23 15.71 -19.18 3.36
C VAL A 23 16.03 -18.13 2.29
N ARG A 24 16.68 -18.53 1.20
CA ARG A 24 17.02 -17.62 0.08
C ARG A 24 15.79 -17.16 -0.68
N TYR A 25 14.81 -18.03 -0.87
CA TYR A 25 13.54 -17.67 -1.49
C TYR A 25 12.77 -16.62 -0.66
N GLU A 26 12.69 -16.81 0.66
CA GLU A 26 12.06 -15.83 1.56
C GLU A 26 12.77 -14.48 1.53
N GLU A 27 14.10 -14.49 1.57
CA GLU A 27 14.91 -13.27 1.43
C GLU A 27 14.64 -12.57 0.09
N GLY A 28 14.61 -13.35 -1.00
CA GLY A 28 14.29 -12.86 -2.34
C GLY A 28 12.91 -12.20 -2.42
N MET A 29 11.88 -12.83 -1.84
CA MET A 29 10.52 -12.28 -1.86
C MET A 29 10.39 -10.99 -1.07
N ASN A 30 11.07 -10.88 0.08
CA ASN A 30 11.11 -9.63 0.83
C ASN A 30 11.75 -8.49 0.02
N LEU A 31 12.85 -8.78 -0.68
CA LEU A 31 13.51 -7.80 -1.54
C LEU A 31 12.64 -7.39 -2.73
N VAL A 32 11.92 -8.33 -3.35
CA VAL A 32 10.97 -8.04 -4.43
C VAL A 32 9.86 -7.09 -3.95
N LYS A 33 9.29 -7.36 -2.77
CA LYS A 33 8.26 -6.50 -2.17
C LYS A 33 8.75 -5.07 -1.98
N ILE A 34 9.95 -4.90 -1.41
CA ILE A 34 10.57 -3.57 -1.23
C ILE A 34 10.76 -2.86 -2.58
N CYS A 35 11.15 -3.58 -3.62
CA CYS A 35 11.32 -2.99 -4.95
C CYS A 35 9.99 -2.49 -5.52
N GLN A 36 8.92 -3.27 -5.36
CA GLN A 36 7.57 -2.87 -5.79
C GLN A 36 7.07 -1.64 -5.04
N GLU A 37 7.27 -1.57 -3.72
CA GLU A 37 6.91 -0.40 -2.92
C GLU A 37 7.65 0.87 -3.38
N ARG A 38 8.94 0.74 -3.68
CA ARG A 38 9.75 1.86 -4.20
C ARG A 38 9.29 2.31 -5.58
N LEU A 39 8.92 1.38 -6.46
CA LEU A 39 8.37 1.70 -7.78
C LEU A 39 7.04 2.43 -7.64
N ALA A 40 6.12 1.91 -6.82
CA ALA A 40 4.83 2.55 -6.58
C ALA A 40 4.98 3.98 -6.01
N TYR A 41 5.92 4.19 -5.08
CA TYR A 41 6.22 5.52 -4.56
C TYR A 41 6.77 6.46 -5.65
N ALA A 42 7.67 5.96 -6.51
CA ALA A 42 8.22 6.74 -7.61
C ALA A 42 7.12 7.14 -8.62
N GLU A 43 6.23 6.22 -8.97
CA GLU A 43 5.09 6.46 -9.86
C GLU A 43 4.16 7.54 -9.29
N GLN A 44 3.78 7.43 -8.01
CA GLN A 44 2.96 8.45 -7.34
C GLN A 44 3.63 9.83 -7.36
N LYS A 45 4.94 9.88 -7.11
CA LYS A 45 5.70 11.14 -7.13
C LYS A 45 5.74 11.76 -8.52
N ILE A 46 5.92 10.95 -9.57
CA ILE A 46 5.85 11.40 -10.97
C ILE A 46 4.47 11.96 -11.27
N GLU A 47 3.41 11.26 -10.84
CA GLU A 47 2.03 11.68 -11.06
C GLU A 47 1.73 13.04 -10.40
N ILE A 48 2.17 13.26 -9.15
CA ILE A 48 2.03 14.54 -8.45
C ILE A 48 2.76 15.66 -9.21
N ILE A 49 4.02 15.43 -9.61
CA ILE A 49 4.80 16.44 -10.35
C ILE A 49 4.15 16.75 -11.71
N ALA A 50 3.68 15.72 -12.42
CA ALA A 50 3.03 15.89 -13.72
C ALA A 50 1.74 16.72 -13.60
N ARG A 51 0.89 16.43 -12.61
CA ARG A 51 -0.31 17.22 -12.32
C ARG A 51 0.00 18.67 -11.94
N ASN A 52 1.04 18.88 -11.11
CA ASN A 52 1.52 20.22 -10.77
C ASN A 52 2.03 21.00 -12.00
N SER A 53 2.68 20.33 -12.95
CA SER A 53 3.19 20.96 -14.18
C SER A 53 2.08 21.28 -15.21
N ALA A 54 0.95 20.56 -15.15
CA ALA A 54 -0.21 20.77 -16.01
C ALA A 54 -1.19 21.84 -15.45
N GLY A 55 -0.92 22.42 -14.28
CA GLY A 55 -1.67 23.55 -13.73
C GLY A 55 -2.96 23.18 -12.98
N GLU A 56 -3.20 21.91 -12.66
CA GLU A 56 -4.40 21.50 -11.90
C GLU A 56 -4.04 20.90 -10.53
N THR A 57 -4.68 21.45 -9.50
CA THR A 57 -4.48 21.11 -8.09
C THR A 57 -4.96 19.70 -7.76
N VAL A 58 -4.10 18.88 -7.15
CA VAL A 58 -4.54 17.64 -6.51
C VAL A 58 -4.30 17.71 -5.01
N VAL A 59 -5.40 17.93 -4.30
CA VAL A 59 -5.52 17.56 -2.90
C VAL A 59 -5.74 16.05 -2.87
N LYS A 60 -4.77 15.32 -2.32
CA LYS A 60 -5.03 13.97 -1.80
C LYS A 60 -4.71 14.02 -0.32
N ASP A 61 -5.76 13.94 0.48
CA ASP A 61 -5.65 13.76 1.92
C ASP A 61 -4.79 12.52 2.21
N PHE A 62 -3.76 12.74 3.02
CA PHE A 62 -2.85 11.71 3.49
C PHE A 62 -3.45 11.09 4.74
N GLU A 63 -4.03 9.90 4.60
CA GLU A 63 -4.31 9.05 5.76
C GLU A 63 -3.52 7.75 5.67
N PRO A 64 -2.46 7.64 6.48
CA PRO A 64 -2.04 6.36 6.97
C PRO A 64 -1.87 6.43 8.49
N THR A 65 -2.69 5.68 9.20
CA THR A 65 -2.23 4.58 10.06
C THR A 65 -3.45 3.81 10.54
N LEU A 66 -3.61 2.58 10.04
CA LEU A 66 -4.44 1.58 10.70
C LEU A 66 -3.63 0.97 11.83
N GLU A 67 -3.97 1.32 13.07
CA GLU A 67 -3.71 0.47 14.24
C GLU A 67 -5.05 -0.02 14.83
N PRO A 68 -5.09 -1.24 15.43
CA PRO A 68 -6.29 -2.05 15.50
C PRO A 68 -7.09 -1.91 16.81
N ALA A 69 -8.37 -2.30 16.72
CA ALA A 69 -9.26 -2.82 17.77
C ALA A 69 -9.90 -1.83 18.78
N ALA A 70 -11.18 -1.49 18.54
CA ALA A 70 -12.34 -1.81 19.40
C ALA A 70 -13.60 -1.02 18.96
N PRO A 71 -14.80 -1.63 18.84
CA PRO A 71 -16.01 -0.87 18.57
C PRO A 71 -16.61 -0.38 19.90
N ALA A 72 -16.36 0.88 20.25
CA ALA A 72 -17.11 1.56 21.30
C ALA A 72 -18.20 2.45 20.67
N LYS A 73 -19.45 2.13 21.02
CA LYS A 73 -20.69 2.90 20.82
C LYS A 73 -20.46 4.41 20.74
N VAL A 74 -21.05 5.05 19.73
CA VAL A 74 -21.57 6.40 19.86
C VAL A 74 -23.03 6.38 19.46
N ILE A 75 -23.87 6.53 20.48
CA ILE A 75 -25.26 6.95 20.40
C ILE A 75 -25.24 8.49 20.30
N ASP A 76 -26.23 9.01 19.59
CA ASP A 76 -26.94 10.28 19.81
C ASP A 76 -26.73 11.46 18.84
N GLU A 77 -27.76 11.58 17.99
CA GLU A 77 -28.65 12.73 17.81
C GLU A 77 -28.05 14.13 17.56
N SER A 78 -28.42 14.70 16.41
CA SER A 78 -29.20 15.95 16.42
C SER A 78 -30.00 16.10 15.13
N GLU A 79 -31.26 16.42 15.35
CA GLU A 79 -32.37 16.57 14.42
C GLU A 79 -32.15 17.71 13.42
N SER A 80 -32.68 17.55 12.21
CA SER A 80 -33.33 18.67 11.53
C SER A 80 -34.56 18.17 10.78
N THR A 81 -35.65 18.81 11.15
CA THR A 81 -37.05 18.58 10.86
C THR A 81 -37.48 18.82 9.41
N ASN A 82 -38.77 18.54 9.18
CA ASN A 82 -39.67 18.99 8.11
C ASN A 82 -39.87 17.94 7.00
N ASP A 83 -41.09 17.58 6.59
CA ASP A 83 -42.43 17.98 6.98
C ASP A 83 -43.37 16.89 6.43
N GLU A 84 -44.53 16.73 7.08
CA GLU A 84 -45.62 15.92 6.58
C GLU A 84 -46.05 16.36 5.16
N ILE A 85 -46.05 15.42 4.21
CA ILE A 85 -47.10 15.38 3.18
C ILE A 85 -47.67 13.96 3.19
N SER A 86 -48.75 13.83 3.95
CA SER A 86 -49.73 12.76 3.78
C SER A 86 -50.50 13.01 2.49
N LEU A 87 -50.71 11.97 1.66
CA LEU A 87 -52.01 11.49 1.21
C LEU A 87 -51.81 10.51 0.04
N PHE A 88 -52.42 9.33 0.21
CA PHE A 88 -52.58 8.17 -0.68
C PHE A 88 -51.51 7.06 -0.57
#